data_AF-A0A8T5XFM9-F1
#
_entry.id   AF-A0A8T5XFM9-F1
#
_cell.length_a   1.000
_cell.length_b   1.000
_cell.length_c   1.000
_cell.angle_alpha   90.00
_cell.angle_beta   90.00
_cell.angle_gamma   90.00
#
_symmetry.space_group_name_H-M   'P 1'
#
loop_
_entity.id
_entity.type
_entity.pdbx_description
1 polymer ?
#
loop_
_entity_poly.entity_id
_entity_poly.type
_entity_poly.pdbx_seq_one_letter_code
_entity_poly.pdbx_strand_id
1 'polypeptide(L)'
;MTHVIIRRYIMTSKEEKKFLTRLKKFSQEIFNATDAAVMEGFEYFQTSEYKKTGAVKSRAKEMFANKGLKGSVRLATHMAKRMPSMLSNIKKNYRDMDDYLYSLENGKAIPHTSEKVVKAFPNKDIWNDLLQYSWIKHKVIVGFTKVSEEYIFKGKAIPFQYALVFAQEMRKESIEKAPELDAGMEVVNVYNSLGIATNDIVAWLKKKYKIMGMANHPLGGLVDFVPLAEKAGLGLIGRHGMVITKEFGPRCRIAPIFIDEKIFQVTDTTEHEWISEFCNKCGNCARSCPVEAIYERPKLVQTSISENTKDRYESYDREKCFVSFSATMGCALCISVCPFSRNPKIYDEMKTKHWKIRKVDNNAN
;
A
#
# COMPACT_ATOMS: atom_id res chain seq x y z
N MET A 1 -22.72 11.87 2.42
CA MET A 1 -21.75 12.23 1.35
C MET A 1 -20.49 11.35 1.36
N THR A 2 -19.87 11.06 2.49
CA THR A 2 -18.62 10.26 2.55
C THR A 2 -18.78 8.81 2.11
N HIS A 3 -19.91 8.14 2.40
CA HIS A 3 -20.20 6.79 1.88
C HIS A 3 -20.34 6.73 0.36
N VAL A 4 -20.82 7.80 -0.28
CA VAL A 4 -20.93 7.86 -1.75
C VAL A 4 -19.57 8.15 -2.36
N ILE A 5 -18.72 8.95 -1.71
CA ILE A 5 -17.35 9.22 -2.17
C ILE A 5 -16.49 7.95 -2.01
N ILE A 6 -16.52 7.30 -0.86
CA ILE A 6 -15.82 6.03 -0.61
C ILE A 6 -16.31 4.97 -1.60
N ARG A 7 -17.63 4.74 -1.74
CA ARG A 7 -18.14 3.72 -2.67
C ARG A 7 -17.86 4.07 -4.14
N ARG A 8 -17.88 5.34 -4.56
CA ARG A 8 -17.71 5.74 -5.97
C ARG A 8 -16.25 5.90 -6.41
N TYR A 9 -15.31 6.05 -5.48
CA TYR A 9 -13.89 6.28 -5.77
C TYR A 9 -12.94 5.18 -5.25
N ILE A 10 -13.39 4.34 -4.31
CA ILE A 10 -12.68 3.12 -3.91
C ILE A 10 -13.08 1.92 -4.80
N MET A 11 -14.22 2.01 -5.49
CA MET A 11 -14.49 1.12 -6.63
C MET A 11 -13.71 1.58 -7.86
N THR A 12 -13.23 0.62 -8.64
CA THR A 12 -12.50 0.78 -9.91
C THR A 12 -12.96 2.02 -10.69
N SER A 13 -12.07 3.01 -10.82
CA SER A 13 -12.38 4.29 -11.46
C SER A 13 -12.77 4.10 -12.94
N LYS A 14 -13.45 5.07 -13.56
CA LYS A 14 -13.78 4.99 -15.00
C LYS A 14 -12.50 4.85 -15.83
N GLU A 15 -11.46 5.60 -15.47
CA GLU A 15 -10.13 5.55 -16.08
C GLU A 15 -9.48 4.17 -15.91
N GLU A 16 -9.53 3.58 -14.73
CA GLU A 16 -9.02 2.24 -14.47
C GLU A 16 -9.78 1.16 -15.24
N LYS A 17 -11.13 1.23 -15.29
CA LYS A 17 -11.94 0.31 -16.10
C LYS A 17 -11.56 0.41 -17.56
N LYS A 18 -11.46 1.63 -18.11
CA LYS A 18 -11.02 1.88 -19.49
C LYS A 18 -9.64 1.29 -19.73
N PHE A 19 -8.69 1.53 -18.82
CA PHE A 19 -7.33 1.00 -18.87
C PHE A 19 -7.33 -0.52 -18.91
N LEU A 20 -7.98 -1.19 -17.95
CA LEU A 20 -8.04 -2.65 -17.87
C LEU A 20 -8.72 -3.27 -19.09
N THR A 21 -9.82 -2.67 -19.59
CA THR A 21 -10.51 -3.16 -20.81
C THR A 21 -9.61 -3.09 -22.03
N ARG A 22 -8.78 -2.04 -22.16
CA ARG A 22 -7.82 -1.91 -23.27
C ARG A 22 -6.66 -2.87 -23.09
N LEU A 23 -6.05 -2.88 -21.91
CA LEU A 23 -4.87 -3.68 -21.59
C LEU A 23 -5.14 -5.18 -21.81
N LYS A 24 -6.28 -5.70 -21.34
CA LYS A 24 -6.63 -7.13 -21.44
C LYS A 24 -6.79 -7.67 -22.86
N LYS A 25 -6.90 -6.81 -23.88
CA LYS A 25 -6.87 -7.25 -25.28
C LYS A 25 -5.51 -7.86 -25.67
N PHE A 26 -4.45 -7.52 -24.93
CA PHE A 26 -3.06 -7.94 -25.17
C PHE A 26 -2.60 -8.94 -24.11
N SER A 27 -3.41 -9.98 -23.85
CA SER A 27 -3.18 -10.94 -22.75
C SER A 27 -1.80 -11.63 -22.75
N GLN A 28 -1.14 -11.74 -23.92
CA GLN A 28 0.19 -12.34 -24.08
C GLN A 28 1.34 -11.36 -23.74
N GLU A 29 1.06 -10.07 -23.62
CA GLU A 29 2.05 -9.00 -23.41
C GLU A 29 1.94 -8.34 -22.02
N ILE A 30 1.07 -8.89 -21.16
CA ILE A 30 0.73 -8.30 -19.86
C ILE A 30 0.73 -9.34 -18.76
N PHE A 31 0.80 -8.89 -17.51
CA PHE A 31 0.80 -9.77 -16.34
C PHE A 31 -0.59 -9.74 -15.69
N ASN A 32 -1.31 -10.85 -15.79
CA ASN A 32 -2.64 -11.02 -15.24
C ASN A 32 -2.58 -11.56 -13.81
N ALA A 33 -3.64 -11.29 -13.04
CA ALA A 33 -3.91 -12.02 -11.81
C ALA A 33 -4.06 -13.52 -12.08
N THR A 34 -3.47 -14.36 -11.23
CA THR A 34 -3.72 -15.81 -11.25
C THR A 34 -5.08 -16.14 -10.66
N ASP A 35 -5.54 -17.38 -10.83
CA ASP A 35 -6.72 -17.88 -10.12
C ASP A 35 -6.55 -17.89 -8.58
N ALA A 36 -5.30 -17.84 -8.11
CA ALA A 36 -4.93 -17.73 -6.69
C ALA A 36 -4.77 -16.29 -6.20
N ALA A 37 -4.96 -15.29 -7.07
CA ALA A 37 -4.82 -13.88 -6.72
C ALA A 37 -5.74 -13.44 -5.59
N VAL A 38 -5.20 -12.57 -4.73
CA VAL A 38 -6.00 -11.94 -3.67
C VAL A 38 -7.03 -10.98 -4.26
N MET A 39 -8.15 -10.82 -3.56
CA MET A 39 -9.13 -9.77 -3.84
C MET A 39 -8.67 -8.42 -3.29
N GLU A 40 -9.20 -7.31 -3.81
CA GLU A 40 -8.80 -5.94 -3.42
C GLU A 40 -9.16 -5.62 -1.96
N GLY A 41 -10.08 -6.40 -1.37
CA GLY A 41 -10.52 -6.28 0.02
C GLY A 41 -11.76 -5.39 0.20
N PHE A 42 -12.29 -4.83 -0.89
CA PHE A 42 -13.50 -4.00 -0.91
C PHE A 42 -14.78 -4.76 -1.26
N GLU A 43 -14.66 -6.03 -1.62
CA GLU A 43 -15.76 -6.94 -1.92
C GLU A 43 -16.63 -7.20 -0.69
N TYR A 44 -16.08 -6.99 0.51
CA TYR A 44 -16.87 -6.92 1.74
C TYR A 44 -18.08 -6.00 1.58
N PHE A 45 -17.93 -4.85 0.90
CA PHE A 45 -19.03 -3.91 0.65
C PHE A 45 -20.17 -4.49 -0.21
N GLN A 46 -19.94 -5.65 -0.83
CA GLN A 46 -20.89 -6.34 -1.69
C GLN A 46 -21.55 -7.53 -0.99
N THR A 47 -21.01 -8.00 0.15
CA THR A 47 -21.56 -9.11 0.93
C THR A 47 -22.98 -8.83 1.42
N SER A 48 -23.78 -9.88 1.58
CA SER A 48 -25.13 -9.78 2.17
C SER A 48 -25.04 -9.25 3.60
N GLU A 49 -24.03 -9.65 4.35
CA GLU A 49 -23.79 -9.20 5.73
C GLU A 49 -23.48 -7.71 5.81
N TYR A 50 -22.63 -7.17 4.93
CA TYR A 50 -22.49 -5.71 4.77
C TYR A 50 -23.74 -5.06 4.18
N LYS A 51 -24.55 -5.70 3.34
CA LYS A 51 -25.79 -5.06 2.89
C LYS A 51 -26.82 -4.97 4.01
N LYS A 52 -26.83 -5.94 4.94
CA LYS A 52 -27.65 -5.96 6.15
C LYS A 52 -27.16 -4.94 7.20
N THR A 53 -25.84 -4.81 7.39
CA THR A 53 -25.23 -3.97 8.45
C THR A 53 -24.60 -2.67 7.96
N GLY A 54 -24.26 -2.58 6.67
CA GLY A 54 -23.12 -1.80 6.16
C GLY A 54 -23.43 -0.41 5.67
N ALA A 55 -24.52 0.17 6.11
CA ALA A 55 -24.71 1.62 6.04
C ALA A 55 -25.72 2.04 7.09
N VAL A 56 -25.60 1.56 8.34
CA VAL A 56 -26.47 2.11 9.38
C VAL A 56 -26.28 3.62 9.32
N LYS A 57 -27.38 4.38 9.19
CA LYS A 57 -27.38 5.84 9.37
C LYS A 57 -26.61 6.22 10.65
N SER A 58 -26.53 5.29 11.63
CA SER A 58 -25.67 5.36 12.81
C SER A 58 -24.19 5.53 12.50
N ARG A 59 -23.57 4.92 11.48
CA ARG A 59 -22.12 5.05 11.21
C ARG A 59 -21.72 6.43 10.69
N ALA A 60 -22.50 6.98 9.75
CA ALA A 60 -22.35 8.38 9.36
C ALA A 60 -22.66 9.29 10.55
N LYS A 61 -23.74 8.99 11.28
CA LYS A 61 -24.09 9.70 12.51
C LYS A 61 -23.00 9.58 13.58
N GLU A 62 -22.26 8.50 13.73
CA GLU A 62 -21.15 8.29 14.69
C GLU A 62 -19.91 9.05 14.25
N MET A 63 -19.59 9.00 12.95
CA MET A 63 -18.50 9.76 12.34
C MET A 63 -18.71 11.28 12.48
N PHE A 64 -19.97 11.75 12.46
CA PHE A 64 -20.33 13.16 12.67
C PHE A 64 -20.64 13.52 14.13
N ALA A 65 -21.27 12.62 14.90
CA ALA A 65 -21.68 12.84 16.28
C ALA A 65 -20.48 12.88 17.23
N ASN A 66 -19.44 12.08 16.97
CA ASN A 66 -18.26 12.05 17.83
C ASN A 66 -17.28 13.22 17.59
N LYS A 67 -17.48 14.04 16.55
CA LYS A 67 -16.51 15.09 16.14
C LYS A 67 -16.98 16.52 16.47
N GLY A 68 -18.24 16.69 16.85
CA GLY A 68 -18.87 18.01 17.00
C GLY A 68 -18.84 18.84 15.71
N LEU A 69 -19.38 20.06 15.77
CA LEU A 69 -19.43 20.96 14.61
C LEU A 69 -18.02 21.38 14.16
N LYS A 70 -17.14 21.75 15.10
CA LYS A 70 -15.76 22.18 14.81
C LYS A 70 -14.95 21.07 14.12
N GLY A 71 -15.01 19.83 14.59
CA GLY A 71 -14.30 18.71 13.97
C GLY A 71 -14.84 18.37 12.58
N SER A 72 -16.16 18.51 12.39
CA SER A 72 -16.79 18.30 11.07
C SER A 72 -16.36 19.33 10.04
N VAL A 73 -16.34 20.63 10.42
CA VAL A 73 -15.83 21.71 9.56
C VAL A 73 -14.35 21.49 9.23
N ARG A 74 -13.52 21.17 10.25
CA ARG A 74 -12.10 20.88 10.06
C ARG A 74 -11.87 19.76 9.06
N LEU A 75 -12.59 18.64 9.19
CA LEU A 75 -12.51 17.52 8.25
C LEU A 75 -12.95 17.91 6.84
N ALA A 76 -14.06 18.65 6.70
CA ALA A 76 -14.57 19.09 5.40
C ALA A 76 -13.56 20.00 4.68
N THR A 77 -13.04 21.02 5.36
CA THR A 77 -11.98 21.89 4.84
C THR A 77 -10.73 21.10 4.49
N HIS A 78 -10.37 20.11 5.33
CA HIS A 78 -9.21 19.27 5.07
C HIS A 78 -9.36 18.48 3.76
N MET A 79 -10.49 17.78 3.61
CA MET A 79 -10.80 16.98 2.43
C MET A 79 -10.91 17.83 1.16
N ALA A 80 -11.56 18.99 1.22
CA ALA A 80 -11.73 19.89 0.08
C ALA A 80 -10.38 20.32 -0.53
N LYS A 81 -9.35 20.52 0.31
CA LYS A 81 -8.01 20.92 -0.15
C LYS A 81 -7.20 19.78 -0.81
N ARG A 82 -7.48 18.51 -0.51
CA ARG A 82 -6.62 17.37 -0.93
C ARG A 82 -7.29 16.47 -1.96
N MET A 83 -8.60 16.28 -1.85
CA MET A 83 -9.35 15.39 -2.72
C MET A 83 -9.21 15.71 -4.21
N PRO A 84 -9.25 16.97 -4.68
CA PRO A 84 -9.04 17.28 -6.09
C PRO A 84 -7.68 16.81 -6.61
N SER A 85 -6.61 17.07 -5.83
CA SER A 85 -5.25 16.63 -6.16
C SER A 85 -5.14 15.11 -6.19
N MET A 86 -5.65 14.42 -5.17
CA MET A 86 -5.66 12.95 -5.12
C MET A 86 -6.38 12.34 -6.32
N LEU A 87 -7.60 12.80 -6.60
CA LEU A 87 -8.39 12.29 -7.73
C LEU A 87 -7.71 12.55 -9.07
N SER A 88 -7.07 13.72 -9.24
CA SER A 88 -6.28 14.02 -10.42
C SER A 88 -5.11 13.04 -10.57
N ASN A 89 -4.35 12.80 -9.50
CA ASN A 89 -3.18 11.92 -9.50
C ASN A 89 -3.54 10.45 -9.73
N ILE A 90 -4.65 9.95 -9.17
CA ILE A 90 -5.18 8.60 -9.43
C ILE A 90 -5.50 8.43 -10.92
N LYS A 91 -6.20 9.41 -11.50
CA LYS A 91 -6.57 9.36 -12.92
C LYS A 91 -5.35 9.46 -13.83
N LYS A 92 -4.36 10.27 -13.43
CA LYS A 92 -3.11 10.46 -14.16
C LYS A 92 -2.36 9.14 -14.37
N ASN A 93 -2.31 8.26 -13.36
CA ASN A 93 -1.66 6.95 -13.46
C ASN A 93 -2.10 6.13 -14.68
N TYR A 94 -3.40 6.17 -15.00
CA TYR A 94 -3.97 5.45 -16.14
C TYR A 94 -3.86 6.24 -17.45
N ARG A 95 -4.02 7.56 -17.40
CA ARG A 95 -3.92 8.43 -18.59
C ARG A 95 -2.50 8.48 -19.15
N ASP A 96 -1.48 8.41 -18.30
CA ASP A 96 -0.07 8.37 -18.71
C ASP A 96 0.27 7.11 -19.54
N MET A 97 -0.60 6.09 -19.50
CA MET A 97 -0.48 4.87 -20.29
C MET A 97 -1.26 4.92 -21.61
N ASP A 98 -1.98 6.01 -21.92
CA ASP A 98 -2.80 6.10 -23.13
C ASP A 98 -1.95 5.96 -24.41
N ASP A 99 -0.76 6.55 -24.47
CA ASP A 99 0.17 6.45 -25.61
C ASP A 99 0.75 5.04 -25.79
N TYR A 100 1.09 4.39 -24.66
CA TYR A 100 1.56 3.01 -24.64
C TYR A 100 0.47 2.07 -25.18
N LEU A 101 -0.75 2.17 -24.63
CA LEU A 101 -1.89 1.38 -25.08
C LEU A 101 -2.28 1.68 -26.53
N TYR A 102 -2.20 2.95 -26.96
CA TYR A 102 -2.46 3.32 -28.35
C TYR A 102 -1.44 2.66 -29.30
N SER A 103 -0.17 2.59 -28.89
CA SER A 103 0.87 1.96 -29.69
C SER A 103 0.63 0.46 -29.83
N LEU A 104 0.26 -0.22 -28.73
CA LEU A 104 -0.16 -1.62 -28.73
C LEU A 104 -1.37 -1.86 -29.65
N GLU A 105 -2.42 -1.05 -29.51
CA GLU A 105 -3.66 -1.18 -30.28
C GLU A 105 -3.52 -0.97 -31.78
N ASN A 106 -2.47 -0.27 -32.22
CA ASN A 106 -2.27 0.08 -33.62
C ASN A 106 -1.00 -0.54 -34.22
N GLY A 107 -0.35 -1.49 -33.52
CA GLY A 107 0.89 -2.11 -33.99
C GLY A 107 2.03 -1.13 -34.25
N LYS A 108 2.06 0.00 -33.51
CA LYS A 108 3.11 1.02 -33.63
C LYS A 108 4.30 0.67 -32.72
N ALA A 109 5.42 1.36 -32.91
CA ALA A 109 6.57 1.25 -32.03
C ALA A 109 6.15 1.52 -30.57
N ILE A 110 6.29 0.51 -29.71
CA ILE A 110 5.88 0.56 -28.31
C ILE A 110 6.93 1.36 -27.52
N PRO A 111 6.52 2.33 -26.67
CA PRO A 111 7.44 3.01 -25.77
C PRO A 111 8.08 2.01 -24.80
N HIS A 112 9.41 1.93 -24.80
CA HIS A 112 10.19 1.03 -23.96
C HIS A 112 11.36 1.75 -23.28
N THR A 113 11.86 1.14 -22.21
CA THR A 113 13.13 1.56 -21.61
C THR A 113 14.25 1.46 -22.64
N SER A 114 15.07 2.51 -22.76
CA SER A 114 16.11 2.55 -23.79
C SER A 114 17.10 1.39 -23.67
N GLU A 115 17.49 0.81 -24.82
CA GLU A 115 18.40 -0.34 -24.87
C GLU A 115 19.74 -0.07 -24.16
N LYS A 116 20.22 1.18 -24.22
CA LYS A 116 21.42 1.62 -23.48
C LYS A 116 21.30 1.40 -21.97
N VAL A 117 20.13 1.71 -21.39
CA VAL A 117 19.88 1.52 -19.95
C VAL A 117 19.75 0.04 -19.62
N VAL A 118 19.09 -0.74 -20.48
CA VAL A 118 18.95 -2.19 -20.28
C VAL A 118 20.33 -2.88 -20.29
N LYS A 119 21.18 -2.58 -21.27
CA LYS A 119 22.53 -3.15 -21.39
C LYS A 119 23.48 -2.75 -20.26
N ALA A 120 23.22 -1.64 -19.57
CA ALA A 120 24.03 -1.16 -18.45
C ALA A 120 23.66 -1.80 -17.09
N PHE A 121 22.88 -2.89 -17.10
CA PHE A 121 22.51 -3.59 -15.87
C PHE A 121 23.74 -4.11 -15.09
N PRO A 122 23.78 -3.93 -13.74
CA PRO A 122 22.84 -3.16 -12.93
C PRO A 122 23.17 -1.66 -12.93
N ASN A 123 22.14 -0.82 -13.13
CA ASN A 123 22.29 0.64 -13.23
C ASN A 123 22.51 1.30 -11.85
N LYS A 124 23.68 1.10 -11.23
CA LYS A 124 24.00 1.59 -9.87
C LYS A 124 23.92 3.12 -9.75
N ASP A 125 24.36 3.86 -10.77
CA ASP A 125 24.31 5.33 -10.74
C ASP A 125 22.88 5.85 -10.79
N ILE A 126 22.04 5.25 -11.65
CA ILE A 126 20.61 5.57 -11.70
C ILE A 126 19.93 5.21 -10.38
N TRP A 127 20.32 4.09 -9.76
CA TRP A 127 19.81 3.68 -8.45
C TRP A 127 20.15 4.70 -7.37
N ASN A 128 21.41 5.14 -7.30
CA ASN A 128 21.85 6.16 -6.35
C ASN A 128 21.14 7.50 -6.58
N ASP A 129 21.00 7.93 -7.84
CA ASP A 129 20.23 9.12 -8.19
C ASP A 129 18.76 8.98 -7.79
N LEU A 130 18.16 7.80 -7.98
CA LEU A 130 16.77 7.53 -7.58
C LEU A 130 16.61 7.62 -6.06
N LEU A 131 17.52 7.03 -5.28
CA LEU A 131 17.53 7.12 -3.82
C LEU A 131 17.59 8.57 -3.36
N GLN A 132 18.54 9.35 -3.91
CA GLN A 132 18.70 10.76 -3.56
C GLN A 132 17.49 11.60 -3.98
N TYR A 133 17.02 11.46 -5.22
CA TYR A 133 15.87 12.21 -5.73
C TYR A 133 14.61 11.95 -4.91
N SER A 134 14.34 10.68 -4.63
CA SER A 134 13.19 10.23 -3.84
C SER A 134 13.24 10.76 -2.41
N TRP A 135 14.40 10.71 -1.76
CA TRP A 135 14.53 11.18 -0.38
C TRP A 135 14.56 12.70 -0.24
N ILE A 136 15.34 13.39 -1.08
CA ILE A 136 15.51 14.85 -0.99
C ILE A 136 14.19 15.55 -1.29
N LYS A 137 13.52 15.17 -2.38
CA LYS A 137 12.32 15.85 -2.87
C LYS A 137 11.04 15.38 -2.19
N HIS A 138 10.91 14.07 -1.93
CA HIS A 138 9.63 13.48 -1.51
C HIS A 138 9.67 12.80 -0.14
N LYS A 139 10.84 12.63 0.47
CA LYS A 139 11.01 11.92 1.77
C LYS A 139 10.42 10.51 1.72
N VAL A 140 10.69 9.78 0.64
CA VAL A 140 10.27 8.39 0.47
C VAL A 140 11.49 7.47 0.37
N ILE A 141 11.38 6.28 0.96
CA ILE A 141 12.33 5.18 0.74
C ILE A 141 11.86 4.32 -0.42
N VAL A 142 12.77 3.56 -1.04
CA VAL A 142 12.46 2.72 -2.21
C VAL A 142 13.17 1.37 -2.14
N GLY A 143 12.44 0.32 -2.50
CA GLY A 143 12.96 -1.01 -2.80
C GLY A 143 12.63 -1.39 -4.24
N PHE A 144 13.28 -2.42 -4.77
CA PHE A 144 13.04 -2.95 -6.12
C PHE A 144 12.83 -4.45 -6.08
N THR A 145 11.79 -4.92 -6.77
CA THR A 145 11.51 -6.35 -6.89
C THR A 145 10.76 -6.68 -8.18
N LYS A 146 10.63 -7.96 -8.49
CA LYS A 146 9.68 -8.48 -9.46
C LYS A 146 8.34 -8.69 -8.76
N VAL A 147 7.25 -8.17 -9.31
CA VAL A 147 5.89 -8.40 -8.83
C VAL A 147 5.55 -9.88 -9.00
N SER A 148 5.14 -10.54 -7.92
CA SER A 148 4.57 -11.89 -8.05
C SER A 148 3.11 -11.80 -8.50
N GLU A 149 2.67 -12.73 -9.33
CA GLU A 149 1.32 -12.71 -9.92
C GLU A 149 0.22 -12.86 -8.85
N GLU A 150 0.50 -13.54 -7.73
CA GLU A 150 -0.44 -13.67 -6.61
C GLU A 150 -0.74 -12.35 -5.90
N TYR A 151 0.11 -11.33 -6.09
CA TYR A 151 -0.13 -9.99 -5.55
C TYR A 151 -1.03 -9.16 -6.45
N ILE A 152 -1.20 -9.52 -7.73
CA ILE A 152 -2.07 -8.78 -8.64
C ILE A 152 -3.52 -9.08 -8.26
N PHE A 153 -4.32 -8.05 -7.98
CA PHE A 153 -5.69 -8.28 -7.53
C PHE A 153 -6.53 -8.97 -8.60
N LYS A 154 -7.42 -9.88 -8.18
CA LYS A 154 -8.30 -10.61 -9.10
C LYS A 154 -9.06 -9.66 -10.02
N GLY A 155 -9.05 -9.96 -11.31
CA GLY A 155 -9.69 -9.13 -12.34
C GLY A 155 -8.91 -7.87 -12.73
N LYS A 156 -7.75 -7.59 -12.11
CA LYS A 156 -6.79 -6.57 -12.56
C LYS A 156 -5.68 -7.22 -13.40
N ALA A 157 -4.85 -6.36 -13.98
CA ALA A 157 -3.61 -6.71 -14.67
C ALA A 157 -2.65 -5.53 -14.58
N ILE A 158 -1.34 -5.80 -14.66
CA ILE A 158 -0.29 -4.78 -14.74
C ILE A 158 0.43 -4.88 -16.08
N PRO A 159 0.85 -3.75 -16.68
CA PRO A 159 1.56 -3.76 -17.96
C PRO A 159 3.01 -4.22 -17.80
N PHE A 160 3.59 -4.08 -16.60
CA PHE A 160 5.00 -4.34 -16.35
C PHE A 160 5.21 -5.13 -15.06
N GLN A 161 6.14 -6.10 -15.08
CA GLN A 161 6.36 -7.04 -13.98
C GLN A 161 7.38 -6.60 -12.93
N TYR A 162 8.14 -5.53 -13.16
CA TYR A 162 9.11 -5.04 -12.17
C TYR A 162 8.54 -3.82 -11.44
N ALA A 163 8.79 -3.71 -10.15
CA ALA A 163 8.26 -2.63 -9.32
C ALA A 163 9.36 -1.96 -8.49
N LEU A 164 9.41 -0.64 -8.60
CA LEU A 164 9.99 0.24 -7.59
C LEU A 164 8.92 0.49 -6.53
N VAL A 165 9.14 0.03 -5.30
CA VAL A 165 8.16 0.10 -4.22
C VAL A 165 8.56 1.21 -3.27
N PHE A 166 7.72 2.22 -3.13
CA PHE A 166 8.00 3.39 -2.29
C PHE A 166 7.22 3.34 -0.99
N ALA A 167 7.84 3.78 0.10
CA ALA A 167 7.16 4.02 1.36
C ALA A 167 7.39 5.46 1.85
N GLN A 168 6.32 6.13 2.28
CA GLN A 168 6.35 7.47 2.86
C GLN A 168 5.84 7.45 4.30
N GLU A 169 6.57 8.13 5.20
CA GLU A 169 6.21 8.23 6.61
C GLU A 169 4.92 9.04 6.83
N MET A 170 4.08 8.57 7.75
CA MET A 170 3.00 9.34 8.39
C MET A 170 3.55 10.01 9.65
N ARG A 171 3.29 11.32 9.81
CA ARG A 171 3.78 12.10 10.95
C ARG A 171 3.42 11.45 12.27
N LYS A 172 4.44 11.16 13.07
CA LYS A 172 4.34 10.47 14.34
C LYS A 172 3.35 11.16 15.28
N GLU A 173 3.42 12.47 15.41
CA GLU A 173 2.58 13.28 16.31
C GLU A 173 1.10 13.22 15.95
N SER A 174 0.79 12.97 14.67
CA SER A 174 -0.59 12.77 14.21
C SER A 174 -1.08 11.36 14.50
N ILE A 175 -0.22 10.36 14.32
CA ILE A 175 -0.55 8.94 14.56
C ILE A 175 -0.65 8.62 16.05
N GLU A 176 0.14 9.26 16.91
CA GLU A 176 0.06 9.07 18.37
C GLU A 176 -1.33 9.41 18.94
N LYS A 177 -2.06 10.31 18.28
CA LYS A 177 -3.44 10.67 18.63
C LYS A 177 -4.49 9.66 18.17
N ALA A 178 -4.09 8.54 17.56
CA ALA A 178 -5.05 7.51 17.16
C ALA A 178 -5.93 7.08 18.36
N PRO A 179 -7.26 6.92 18.19
CA PRO A 179 -8.00 6.92 16.92
C PRO A 179 -8.67 8.26 16.56
N GLU A 180 -8.14 9.39 17.04
CA GLU A 180 -8.71 10.71 16.78
C GLU A 180 -8.59 11.16 15.31
N LEU A 181 -9.31 12.24 14.97
CA LEU A 181 -9.38 12.78 13.62
C LEU A 181 -8.00 13.18 13.05
N ASP A 182 -7.04 13.57 13.89
CA ASP A 182 -5.67 13.91 13.48
C ASP A 182 -4.98 12.76 12.74
N ALA A 183 -5.08 11.54 13.29
CA ALA A 183 -4.51 10.35 12.65
C ALA A 183 -5.18 10.08 11.29
N GLY A 184 -6.51 10.20 11.21
CA GLY A 184 -7.25 10.02 9.96
C GLY A 184 -6.94 11.09 8.90
N MET A 185 -6.78 12.36 9.29
CA MET A 185 -6.35 13.41 8.38
C MET A 185 -4.93 13.18 7.87
N GLU A 186 -4.05 12.59 8.69
CA GLU A 186 -2.70 12.27 8.27
C GLU A 186 -2.64 11.17 7.23
N VAL A 187 -3.48 10.14 7.36
CA VAL A 187 -3.65 9.12 6.32
C VAL A 187 -4.00 9.77 4.97
N VAL A 188 -4.91 10.74 4.96
CA VAL A 188 -5.30 11.47 3.73
C VAL A 188 -4.14 12.32 3.19
N ASN A 189 -3.36 12.96 4.07
CA ASN A 189 -2.19 13.73 3.64
C ASN A 189 -1.19 12.86 2.90
N VAL A 190 -0.83 11.72 3.48
CA VAL A 190 0.17 10.82 2.90
C VAL A 190 -0.34 10.16 1.63
N TYR A 191 -1.62 9.81 1.53
CA TYR A 191 -2.20 9.37 0.25
C TYR A 191 -2.01 10.41 -0.85
N ASN A 192 -2.23 11.70 -0.55
CA ASN A 192 -2.03 12.77 -1.51
C ASN A 192 -0.55 12.99 -1.86
N SER A 193 0.33 13.12 -0.87
CA SER A 193 1.74 13.41 -1.12
C SER A 193 2.48 12.26 -1.79
N LEU A 194 2.21 11.01 -1.41
CA LEU A 194 2.84 9.84 -2.02
C LEU A 194 2.32 9.62 -3.45
N GLY A 195 1.04 9.90 -3.72
CA GLY A 195 0.50 9.88 -5.09
C GLY A 195 1.11 10.95 -6.00
N ILE A 196 1.44 12.13 -5.46
CA ILE A 196 2.20 13.16 -6.18
C ILE A 196 3.64 12.68 -6.41
N ALA A 197 4.27 12.09 -5.38
CA ALA A 197 5.65 11.62 -5.44
C ALA A 197 5.85 10.55 -6.52
N THR A 198 5.00 9.52 -6.60
CA THR A 198 5.17 8.46 -7.61
C THR A 198 4.97 8.97 -9.03
N ASN A 199 4.01 9.88 -9.24
CA ASN A 199 3.80 10.52 -10.54
C ASN A 199 4.98 11.41 -10.96
N ASP A 200 5.58 12.14 -10.03
CA ASP A 200 6.76 12.96 -10.28
C ASP A 200 8.00 12.10 -10.56
N ILE A 201 8.22 11.05 -9.76
CA ILE A 201 9.36 10.14 -9.91
C ILE A 201 9.30 9.38 -11.24
N VAL A 202 8.15 8.83 -11.64
CA VAL A 202 8.04 8.12 -12.93
C VAL A 202 8.26 9.07 -14.11
N ALA A 203 7.77 10.31 -14.03
CA ALA A 203 7.99 11.32 -15.05
C ALA A 203 9.48 11.74 -15.13
N TRP A 204 10.14 11.87 -13.98
CA TRP A 204 11.57 12.15 -13.90
C TRP A 204 12.41 11.02 -14.49
N LEU A 205 12.11 9.75 -14.14
CA LEU A 205 12.76 8.57 -14.71
C LEU A 205 12.63 8.51 -16.23
N LYS A 206 11.40 8.72 -16.74
CA LYS A 206 11.11 8.77 -18.18
C LYS A 206 11.85 9.91 -18.88
N LYS A 207 11.87 11.10 -18.30
CA LYS A 207 12.51 12.29 -18.91
C LYS A 207 14.04 12.16 -18.92
N LYS A 208 14.64 11.85 -17.77
CA LYS A 208 16.10 11.88 -17.55
C LYS A 208 16.80 10.62 -18.09
N TYR A 209 16.21 9.45 -17.90
CA TYR A 209 16.86 8.16 -18.24
C TYR A 209 16.14 7.37 -19.31
N LYS A 210 15.01 7.84 -19.83
CA LYS A 210 14.21 7.10 -20.83
C LYS A 210 13.79 5.72 -20.31
N ILE A 211 13.40 5.65 -19.04
CA ILE A 211 12.83 4.45 -18.42
C ILE A 211 11.30 4.51 -18.58
N MET A 212 10.71 3.45 -19.12
CA MET A 212 9.26 3.32 -19.23
C MET A 212 8.68 2.78 -17.92
N GLY A 213 7.58 3.38 -17.48
CA GLY A 213 6.92 2.92 -16.26
C GLY A 213 5.54 3.54 -16.05
N MET A 214 4.82 2.94 -15.12
CA MET A 214 3.48 3.30 -14.70
C MET A 214 3.47 3.48 -13.18
N ALA A 215 3.17 4.70 -12.71
CA ALA A 215 2.91 4.91 -11.30
C ALA A 215 1.57 4.29 -10.89
N ASN A 216 1.48 3.74 -9.68
CA ASN A 216 0.22 3.39 -9.03
C ASN A 216 0.04 4.29 -7.80
N HIS A 217 -1.11 4.94 -7.67
CA HIS A 217 -1.45 5.73 -6.49
C HIS A 217 -1.52 4.83 -5.24
N PRO A 218 -1.13 5.30 -4.04
CA PRO A 218 -1.26 4.52 -2.81
C PRO A 218 -2.71 4.21 -2.38
N LEU A 219 -3.70 4.86 -2.98
CA LEU A 219 -5.13 4.65 -2.69
C LEU A 219 -5.77 3.83 -3.82
N GLY A 220 -6.20 2.61 -3.51
CA GLY A 220 -6.61 1.61 -4.50
C GLY A 220 -5.39 1.06 -5.25
N GLY A 221 -5.62 0.39 -6.38
CA GLY A 221 -4.53 -0.03 -7.25
C GLY A 221 -4.72 -1.38 -7.88
N LEU A 222 -3.64 -1.86 -8.50
CA LEU A 222 -3.64 -3.09 -9.29
C LEU A 222 -3.10 -4.30 -8.51
N VAL A 223 -2.37 -4.08 -7.41
CA VAL A 223 -1.67 -5.13 -6.65
C VAL A 223 -1.72 -4.88 -5.15
N ASP A 224 -1.52 -5.93 -4.34
CA ASP A 224 -1.37 -5.82 -2.89
C ASP A 224 0.01 -5.26 -2.52
N PHE A 225 0.02 -4.03 -1.99
CA PHE A 225 1.25 -3.29 -1.72
C PHE A 225 2.02 -3.80 -0.51
N VAL A 226 1.34 -4.41 0.46
CA VAL A 226 1.96 -4.86 1.72
C VAL A 226 2.96 -6.00 1.48
N PRO A 227 2.57 -7.15 0.88
CA PRO A 227 3.52 -8.21 0.57
C PRO A 227 4.52 -7.79 -0.51
N LEU A 228 4.14 -6.89 -1.42
CA LEU A 228 5.07 -6.33 -2.40
C LEU A 228 6.20 -5.51 -1.75
N ALA A 229 5.91 -4.74 -0.70
CA ALA A 229 6.92 -3.99 0.05
C ALA A 229 7.83 -4.88 0.89
N GLU A 230 7.29 -5.94 1.50
CA GLU A 230 8.10 -6.96 2.17
C GLU A 230 9.04 -7.65 1.17
N LYS A 231 8.51 -8.07 0.01
CA LYS A 231 9.31 -8.68 -1.07
C LYS A 231 10.37 -7.72 -1.65
N ALA A 232 10.11 -6.42 -1.64
CA ALA A 232 11.09 -5.39 -2.00
C ALA A 232 12.07 -5.07 -0.86
N GLY A 233 12.05 -5.81 0.25
CA GLY A 233 12.99 -5.67 1.35
C GLY A 233 12.85 -4.38 2.14
N LEU A 234 11.69 -3.71 2.11
CA LEU A 234 11.45 -2.49 2.90
C LEU A 234 11.23 -2.77 4.38
N GLY A 235 10.90 -4.01 4.74
CA GLY A 235 10.54 -4.40 6.11
C GLY A 235 9.92 -5.80 6.15
N LEU A 236 9.32 -6.15 7.29
CA LEU A 236 8.55 -7.39 7.44
C LEU A 236 7.11 -7.08 7.86
N ILE A 237 6.15 -7.90 7.42
CA ILE A 237 4.76 -7.81 7.84
C ILE A 237 4.66 -8.18 9.33
N GLY A 238 4.21 -7.21 10.14
CA GLY A 238 3.96 -7.43 11.57
C GLY A 238 2.63 -8.13 11.84
N ARG A 239 2.37 -8.49 13.11
CA ARG A 239 1.11 -9.13 13.54
C ARG A 239 -0.15 -8.36 13.12
N HIS A 240 -0.11 -7.03 13.05
CA HIS A 240 -1.26 -6.22 12.61
C HIS A 240 -1.50 -6.25 11.09
N GLY A 241 -0.67 -6.94 10.30
CA GLY A 241 -0.83 -7.08 8.86
C GLY A 241 -0.29 -5.91 8.03
N MET A 242 0.58 -5.06 8.58
CA MET A 242 1.27 -4.00 7.82
C MET A 242 2.78 -4.23 7.89
N VAL A 243 3.51 -3.76 6.87
CA VAL A 243 4.98 -3.77 6.86
C VAL A 243 5.52 -2.86 7.95
N ILE A 244 6.47 -3.37 8.72
CA ILE A 244 7.26 -2.64 9.71
C ILE A 244 8.62 -2.36 9.06
N THR A 245 8.85 -1.12 8.64
CA THR A 245 10.15 -0.71 8.08
C THR A 245 11.11 -0.31 9.19
N LYS A 246 12.41 -0.31 8.88
CA LYS A 246 13.44 0.14 9.83
C LYS A 246 13.28 1.62 10.18
N GLU A 247 12.99 2.45 9.18
CA GLU A 247 12.96 3.91 9.27
C GLU A 247 11.68 4.42 9.95
N PHE A 248 10.53 3.82 9.62
CA PHE A 248 9.22 4.37 9.95
C PHE A 248 8.38 3.46 10.86
N GLY A 249 8.85 2.24 11.13
CA GLY A 249 7.99 1.20 11.69
C GLY A 249 6.77 0.99 10.79
N PRO A 250 5.58 0.75 11.35
CA PRO A 250 4.35 0.64 10.56
C PRO A 250 3.74 2.00 10.17
N ARG A 251 4.37 3.14 10.53
CA ARG A 251 3.85 4.48 10.24
C ARG A 251 4.13 4.90 8.79
N CYS A 252 3.81 4.07 7.81
CA CYS A 252 4.01 4.42 6.41
C CYS A 252 2.84 4.03 5.51
N ARG A 253 2.79 4.66 4.34
CA ARG A 253 1.96 4.24 3.20
C ARG A 253 2.87 3.81 2.06
N ILE A 254 2.37 2.89 1.24
CA ILE A 254 3.14 2.23 0.19
C ILE A 254 2.51 2.55 -1.16
N ALA A 255 3.34 2.77 -2.18
CA ALA A 255 2.92 2.90 -3.57
C ALA A 255 4.00 2.37 -4.51
N PRO A 256 3.66 1.52 -5.50
CA PRO A 256 4.61 1.08 -6.50
C PRO A 256 4.65 1.99 -7.74
N ILE A 257 5.78 1.96 -8.44
CA ILE A 257 5.91 2.31 -9.85
C ILE A 257 6.32 1.04 -10.57
N PHE A 258 5.52 0.59 -11.53
CA PHE A 258 5.84 -0.54 -12.39
C PHE A 258 6.76 -0.09 -13.52
N ILE A 259 7.83 -0.83 -13.83
CA ILE A 259 8.76 -0.56 -14.93
C ILE A 259 8.91 -1.80 -15.80
N ASP A 260 9.06 -1.59 -17.11
CA ASP A 260 9.06 -2.66 -18.12
C ASP A 260 10.28 -3.59 -18.03
N GLU A 261 11.44 -3.05 -17.66
CA GLU A 261 12.72 -3.77 -17.72
C GLU A 261 13.39 -3.94 -16.35
N LYS A 262 14.14 -5.06 -16.21
CA LYS A 262 14.97 -5.30 -15.01
C LYS A 262 16.26 -4.51 -15.10
N ILE A 263 16.24 -3.28 -14.60
CA ILE A 263 17.40 -2.36 -14.68
C ILE A 263 18.16 -2.19 -13.36
N PHE A 264 17.61 -2.68 -12.25
CA PHE A 264 18.19 -2.64 -10.90
C PHE A 264 18.35 -4.04 -10.29
N GLN A 265 19.24 -4.18 -9.31
CA GLN A 265 19.29 -5.38 -8.47
C GLN A 265 18.06 -5.42 -7.58
N VAL A 266 17.52 -6.63 -7.39
CA VAL A 266 16.44 -6.86 -6.42
C VAL A 266 16.96 -6.55 -5.01
N THR A 267 16.08 -6.03 -4.16
CA THR A 267 16.42 -5.56 -2.80
C THR A 267 15.83 -6.45 -1.72
N ASP A 268 15.36 -7.65 -2.05
CA ASP A 268 14.92 -8.64 -1.07
C ASP A 268 16.02 -8.95 -0.06
N THR A 269 15.61 -9.13 1.20
CA THR A 269 16.56 -9.29 2.31
C THR A 269 15.92 -10.07 3.44
N THR A 270 16.75 -10.84 4.16
CA THR A 270 16.38 -11.53 5.39
C THR A 270 16.61 -10.68 6.64
N GLU A 271 17.07 -9.43 6.48
CA GLU A 271 17.45 -8.53 7.58
C GLU A 271 16.31 -8.32 8.60
N HIS A 272 15.06 -8.39 8.14
CA HIS A 272 13.86 -8.08 8.89
C HIS A 272 13.17 -9.30 9.52
N GLU A 273 13.59 -10.53 9.23
CA GLU A 273 12.87 -11.77 9.64
C GLU A 273 12.64 -11.90 11.14
N TRP A 274 13.56 -11.37 11.95
CA TRP A 274 13.47 -11.35 13.42
C TRP A 274 12.21 -10.63 13.95
N ILE A 275 11.59 -9.76 13.15
CA ILE A 275 10.34 -9.06 13.49
C ILE A 275 9.21 -10.07 13.71
N SER A 276 9.18 -11.20 12.99
CA SER A 276 8.17 -12.24 13.18
C SER A 276 8.22 -12.82 14.59
N GLU A 277 9.40 -13.24 15.04
CA GLU A 277 9.62 -13.76 16.39
C GLU A 277 9.32 -12.71 17.47
N PHE A 278 9.68 -11.45 17.23
CA PHE A 278 9.31 -10.35 18.11
C PHE A 278 7.78 -10.18 18.20
N CYS A 279 7.09 -10.15 17.06
CA CYS A 279 5.64 -10.00 16.98
C CYS A 279 4.90 -11.18 17.63
N ASN A 280 5.47 -12.39 17.62
CA ASN A 280 4.93 -13.57 18.30
C ASN A 280 4.86 -13.40 19.82
N LYS A 281 5.82 -12.67 20.42
CA LYS A 281 5.86 -12.37 21.87
C LYS A 281 5.14 -11.06 22.24
N CYS A 282 5.17 -10.05 21.37
CA CYS A 282 4.70 -8.70 21.71
C CYS A 282 3.17 -8.58 21.83
N GLY A 283 2.43 -8.84 20.75
CA GLY A 283 0.95 -8.78 20.72
C GLY A 283 0.27 -7.44 21.04
N ASN A 284 1.00 -6.32 21.16
CA ASN A 284 0.43 -5.07 21.68
C ASN A 284 -0.70 -4.52 20.79
N CYS A 285 -0.52 -4.58 19.48
CA CYS A 285 -1.55 -4.16 18.51
C CYS A 285 -2.87 -4.92 18.67
N ALA A 286 -2.82 -6.22 18.97
CA ALA A 286 -4.00 -7.05 19.18
C ALA A 286 -4.73 -6.69 20.47
N ARG A 287 -3.99 -6.56 21.59
CA ARG A 287 -4.56 -6.15 22.89
C ARG A 287 -5.19 -4.76 22.88
N SER A 288 -4.66 -3.84 22.09
CA SER A 288 -5.20 -2.48 21.99
C SER A 288 -6.29 -2.31 20.94
N CYS A 289 -6.62 -3.33 20.14
CA CYS A 289 -7.61 -3.21 19.07
C CYS A 289 -9.02 -3.07 19.68
N PRO A 290 -9.74 -1.95 19.46
CA PRO A 290 -11.02 -1.69 20.12
C PRO A 290 -12.16 -2.58 19.62
N VAL A 291 -11.92 -3.32 18.53
CA VAL A 291 -12.88 -4.20 17.86
C VAL A 291 -12.34 -5.63 17.75
N GLU A 292 -11.24 -5.94 18.43
CA GLU A 292 -10.64 -7.28 18.49
C GLU A 292 -10.47 -7.93 17.10
N ALA A 293 -10.06 -7.10 16.12
CA ALA A 293 -9.93 -7.55 14.74
C ALA A 293 -8.64 -8.33 14.50
N ILE A 294 -7.55 -8.03 15.22
CA ILE A 294 -6.22 -8.59 14.94
C ILE A 294 -6.11 -9.97 15.57
N TYR A 295 -5.77 -10.97 14.75
CA TYR A 295 -5.62 -12.34 15.20
C TYR A 295 -4.31 -12.55 15.96
N GLU A 296 -4.27 -13.58 16.80
CA GLU A 296 -3.03 -13.95 17.49
C GLU A 296 -1.96 -14.47 16.53
N ARG A 297 -2.38 -15.24 15.53
CA ARG A 297 -1.56 -15.68 14.41
C ARG A 297 -2.35 -15.46 13.13
N PRO A 298 -1.68 -15.19 11.99
CA PRO A 298 -2.36 -15.18 10.71
C PRO A 298 -3.13 -16.48 10.53
N LYS A 299 -4.38 -16.39 10.10
CA LYS A 299 -5.23 -17.57 9.87
C LYS A 299 -5.72 -17.58 8.45
N LEU A 300 -5.98 -18.78 7.94
CA LEU A 300 -6.61 -18.98 6.66
C LEU A 300 -8.06 -18.48 6.74
N VAL A 301 -8.41 -17.51 5.90
CA VAL A 301 -9.77 -16.99 5.77
C VAL A 301 -10.29 -17.41 4.40
N GLN A 302 -11.33 -18.25 4.41
CA GLN A 302 -12.14 -18.53 3.24
C GLN A 302 -13.09 -17.35 3.05
N THR A 303 -12.89 -16.59 1.98
CA THR A 303 -13.85 -15.54 1.61
C THR A 303 -15.02 -16.21 0.89
N SER A 304 -16.16 -16.32 1.57
CA SER A 304 -17.41 -16.89 1.03
C SER A 304 -18.07 -16.02 -0.06
N ILE A 305 -17.29 -15.17 -0.73
CA ILE A 305 -17.77 -14.16 -1.67
C ILE A 305 -17.84 -14.72 -3.10
N SER A 306 -17.05 -15.75 -3.42
CA SER A 306 -17.18 -16.52 -4.67
C SER A 306 -16.60 -17.93 -4.53
N GLU A 307 -17.12 -18.90 -5.29
CA GLU A 307 -16.58 -20.28 -5.36
C GLU A 307 -15.11 -20.34 -5.81
N ASN A 308 -14.58 -19.23 -6.34
CA ASN A 308 -13.23 -19.12 -6.91
C ASN A 308 -12.28 -18.20 -6.09
N THR A 309 -12.58 -17.89 -4.84
CA THR A 309 -11.66 -17.14 -3.96
C THR A 309 -10.99 -18.09 -2.98
N LYS A 310 -9.73 -18.44 -3.27
CA LYS A 310 -8.94 -19.34 -2.42
C LYS A 310 -8.56 -18.70 -1.08
N ASP A 311 -8.28 -19.59 -0.15
CA ASP A 311 -7.65 -19.42 1.14
C ASP A 311 -6.57 -18.32 1.19
N ARG A 312 -6.79 -17.27 1.99
CA ARG A 312 -5.80 -16.22 2.27
C ARG A 312 -5.41 -16.25 3.74
N TYR A 313 -4.12 -16.17 4.02
CA TYR A 313 -3.68 -15.84 5.38
C TYR A 313 -3.97 -14.37 5.66
N GLU A 314 -4.83 -14.12 6.65
CA GLU A 314 -5.15 -12.79 7.11
C GLU A 314 -4.64 -12.60 8.52
N SER A 315 -4.02 -11.45 8.77
CA SER A 315 -3.57 -11.07 10.11
C SER A 315 -4.68 -10.44 10.96
N TYR A 316 -5.80 -10.06 10.34
CA TYR A 316 -6.93 -9.45 11.02
C TYR A 316 -8.24 -9.62 10.26
N ASP A 317 -9.34 -9.54 11.00
CA ASP A 317 -10.71 -9.48 10.49
C ASP A 317 -10.99 -8.11 9.88
N ARG A 318 -11.06 -8.06 8.54
CA ARG A 318 -11.32 -6.82 7.80
C ARG A 318 -12.67 -6.18 8.16
N GLU A 319 -13.69 -6.99 8.41
CA GLU A 319 -15.05 -6.50 8.67
C GLU A 319 -15.10 -5.77 10.02
N LYS A 320 -14.55 -6.41 11.06
CA LYS A 320 -14.41 -5.81 12.39
C LYS A 320 -13.55 -4.55 12.33
N CYS A 321 -12.39 -4.62 11.68
CA CYS A 321 -11.48 -3.48 11.54
C CYS A 321 -12.15 -2.28 10.85
N PHE A 322 -12.92 -2.53 9.79
CA PHE A 322 -13.56 -1.49 9.00
C PHE A 322 -14.58 -0.66 9.80
N VAL A 323 -15.22 -1.24 10.83
CA VAL A 323 -16.13 -0.52 11.73
C VAL A 323 -15.41 0.67 12.37
N SER A 324 -14.29 0.41 13.04
CA SER A 324 -13.51 1.46 13.70
C SER A 324 -12.85 2.39 12.67
N PHE A 325 -12.31 1.83 11.58
CA PHE A 325 -11.66 2.60 10.51
C PHE A 325 -12.60 3.66 9.90
N SER A 326 -13.82 3.26 9.56
CA SER A 326 -14.80 4.15 8.93
C SER A 326 -15.34 5.21 9.88
N ALA A 327 -15.58 4.89 11.16
CA ALA A 327 -16.03 5.85 12.17
C ALA A 327 -15.00 6.96 12.44
N THR A 328 -13.71 6.63 12.33
CA THR A 328 -12.60 7.50 12.75
C THR A 328 -11.87 8.16 11.58
N MET A 329 -12.13 7.74 10.33
CA MET A 329 -11.39 8.11 9.12
C MET A 329 -9.96 7.56 9.07
N GLY A 330 -9.69 6.42 9.70
CA GLY A 330 -8.38 5.76 9.60
C GLY A 330 -7.94 4.90 10.78
N CYS A 331 -8.61 5.01 11.95
CA CYS A 331 -8.29 4.43 13.26
C CYS A 331 -6.81 4.47 13.63
N ALA A 332 -5.97 3.65 13.00
CA ALA A 332 -4.51 3.62 13.13
C ALA A 332 -3.98 3.33 14.54
N LEU A 333 -4.83 2.87 15.48
CA LEU A 333 -4.40 2.58 16.84
C LEU A 333 -3.36 1.46 16.89
N CYS A 334 -3.52 0.41 16.08
CA CYS A 334 -2.55 -0.67 15.96
C CYS A 334 -1.16 -0.20 15.47
N ILE A 335 -1.14 0.87 14.65
CA ILE A 335 0.08 1.52 14.20
C ILE A 335 0.66 2.34 15.36
N SER A 336 -0.15 3.18 16.00
CA SER A 336 0.27 4.05 17.12
C SER A 336 0.92 3.26 18.26
N VAL A 337 0.28 2.18 18.72
CA VAL A 337 0.76 1.39 19.86
C VAL A 337 1.90 0.42 19.51
N CYS A 338 2.25 0.29 18.24
CA CYS A 338 3.35 -0.59 17.84
C CYS A 338 4.66 -0.07 18.46
N PRO A 339 5.49 -0.92 19.11
CA PRO A 339 6.74 -0.44 19.70
C PRO A 339 7.70 0.20 18.69
N PHE A 340 7.67 -0.26 17.44
CA PHE A 340 8.39 0.33 16.31
C PHE A 340 7.90 1.74 15.93
N SER A 341 6.77 2.17 16.48
CA SER A 341 6.22 3.50 16.20
C SER A 341 6.86 4.64 17.02
N ARG A 342 7.73 4.31 17.98
CA ARG A 342 8.25 5.30 18.94
C ARG A 342 9.32 6.21 18.35
N ASN A 343 10.34 5.65 17.71
CA ASN A 343 11.42 6.38 17.04
C ASN A 343 12.24 5.42 16.17
N PRO A 344 13.02 5.89 15.18
CA PRO A 344 13.78 5.02 14.27
C PRO A 344 14.85 4.15 14.96
N LYS A 345 15.45 4.62 16.07
CA LYS A 345 16.51 3.87 16.79
C LYS A 345 15.98 2.60 17.46
N ILE A 346 14.68 2.56 17.76
CA ILE A 346 14.05 1.44 18.45
C ILE A 346 14.21 0.12 17.68
N TYR A 347 14.27 0.19 16.35
CA TYR A 347 14.45 -0.98 15.51
C TYR A 347 15.76 -1.70 15.85
N ASP A 348 16.89 -0.99 15.81
CA ASP A 348 18.22 -1.58 16.05
C ASP A 348 18.39 -1.97 17.53
N GLU A 349 17.81 -1.21 18.46
CA GLU A 349 17.78 -1.55 19.89
C GLU A 349 17.02 -2.86 20.15
N MET A 350 15.84 -3.02 19.56
CA MET A 350 15.03 -4.25 19.69
C MET A 350 15.67 -5.42 18.97
N LYS A 351 16.27 -5.21 17.79
CA LYS A 351 17.02 -6.25 17.07
C LYS A 351 18.18 -6.77 17.92
N THR A 352 18.96 -5.86 18.51
CA THR A 352 20.08 -6.22 19.38
C THR A 352 19.61 -7.00 20.62
N LYS A 353 18.54 -6.56 21.28
CA LYS A 353 17.95 -7.26 22.43
C LYS A 353 17.43 -8.64 22.06
N HIS A 354 16.75 -8.77 20.92
CA HIS A 354 16.24 -10.03 20.41
C HIS A 354 17.35 -11.08 20.24
N TRP A 355 18.45 -10.71 19.57
CA TRP A 355 19.58 -11.62 19.35
C TRP A 355 20.36 -11.94 20.63
N LYS A 356 20.41 -11.03 21.60
CA LYS A 356 20.99 -11.32 22.93
C LYS A 356 20.18 -12.38 23.67
N ILE A 357 18.86 -12.25 23.71
CA ILE A 357 17.95 -13.22 24.36
C ILE A 357 18.07 -14.58 23.68
N ARG A 358 18.02 -14.63 22.35
CA ARG A 358 18.12 -15.89 21.59
C ARG A 358 19.43 -16.64 21.82
N LYS A 359 20.56 -15.92 21.99
CA LYS A 359 21.85 -16.54 22.34
C LYS A 359 21.83 -17.16 23.73
N VAL A 360 21.16 -16.54 24.70
CA VAL A 360 21.00 -17.10 26.05
C VAL A 360 20.13 -18.37 26.00
N ASP A 361 19.00 -18.32 25.28
CA ASP A 361 18.09 -19.47 25.13
C ASP A 361 18.78 -20.67 24.45
N ASN A 362 19.65 -20.42 23.46
CA ASN A 362 20.42 -21.46 22.77
C ASN A 362 21.58 -22.03 23.59
N ASN A 363 22.07 -21.31 24.61
CA ASN A 363 23.14 -21.79 25.50
C ASN A 363 22.59 -22.47 26.77
N ALA A 364 21.28 -22.35 27.01
CA ALA A 364 20.58 -22.94 28.16
C ALA A 364 19.87 -24.27 27.81
N ASN A 365 19.82 -24.62 26.53
CA ASN A 365 19.41 -25.93 26.00
C ASN A 365 20.64 -26.66 25.45
#